data_AF-A0A2G8SYQ2-F1
#
_entry.id   AF-A0A2G8SYQ2-F1
#
_cell.length_a   1.000
_cell.length_b   1.000
_cell.length_c   1.000
_cell.angle_alpha   90.00
_cell.angle_beta   90.00
_cell.angle_gamma   90.00
#
_symmetry.space_group_name_H-M   'P 1'
#
loop_
_entity.id
_entity.type
_entity.pdbx_description
1 polymer ?
#
loop_
_entity_poly.entity_id
_entity_poly.type
_entity_poly.pdbx_seq_one_letter_code
_entity_poly.pdbx_strand_id
1 'polypeptide(L)'
;MTTDPSTNELSADQAHISDAAANNITRHECHAELAAFVDALTMQRPVPVEKVAKLLEHSMKDSMTASTSLIEDQMRLDHWDVDLAAGETLGALAYRAQRFLETPEGVRLYNFFAKTYAKTTGEVYD
;
A
#
# COMPACT_ATOMS: atom_id res chain seq x y z
N MET A 1 52.68 -20.77 3.43
CA MET A 1 51.87 -20.51 2.22
C MET A 1 50.47 -21.01 2.53
N THR A 2 49.57 -20.12 2.91
CA THR A 2 48.19 -20.44 3.25
C THR A 2 47.33 -19.81 2.17
N THR A 3 46.78 -20.63 1.29
CA THR A 3 45.70 -20.24 0.39
C THR A 3 44.42 -20.75 1.01
N ASP A 4 43.61 -19.85 1.57
CA ASP A 4 42.18 -20.06 1.73
C ASP A 4 41.51 -19.50 0.47
N PRO A 5 40.91 -20.35 -0.39
CA PRO A 5 40.08 -19.88 -1.47
C PRO A 5 38.62 -19.88 -1.04
N SER A 6 37.98 -18.76 -1.38
CA SER A 6 36.64 -18.73 -1.94
C SER A 6 35.45 -18.84 -0.99
N THR A 7 34.82 -17.66 -0.89
CA THR A 7 33.44 -17.47 -1.33
C THR A 7 32.39 -18.13 -0.44
N ASN A 8 32.00 -17.36 0.58
CA ASN A 8 30.62 -17.37 1.02
C ASN A 8 30.17 -15.91 1.21
N GLU A 9 30.25 -15.12 0.14
CA GLU A 9 29.41 -13.93 -0.01
C GLU A 9 27.99 -14.40 -0.34
N LEU A 10 27.35 -15.05 0.64
CA LEU A 10 25.90 -15.19 0.65
C LEU A 10 25.35 -13.79 0.92
N SER A 11 25.01 -13.11 -0.19
CA SER A 11 23.90 -12.17 -0.30
C SER A 11 23.79 -11.15 0.84
N ALA A 12 24.55 -10.06 0.72
CA ALA A 12 24.38 -8.89 1.56
C ALA A 12 22.92 -8.37 1.52
N ASP A 13 22.30 -8.39 2.70
CA ASP A 13 21.31 -7.44 3.19
C ASP A 13 20.05 -7.18 2.33
N GLN A 14 19.14 -8.15 2.29
CA GLN A 14 17.73 -7.76 2.45
C GLN A 14 17.51 -7.43 3.94
N ALA A 15 17.98 -6.25 4.36
CA ALA A 15 17.73 -5.76 5.70
C ALA A 15 16.22 -5.70 5.93
N HIS A 16 15.69 -6.61 6.73
CA HIS A 16 14.30 -6.63 7.12
C HIS A 16 14.00 -5.31 7.86
N ILE A 17 13.05 -4.54 7.32
CA ILE A 17 12.62 -3.30 7.96
C ILE A 17 11.38 -3.60 8.81
N SER A 18 11.22 -2.91 9.95
CA SER A 18 10.00 -3.05 10.74
C SER A 18 8.80 -2.43 10.02
N ASP A 19 7.58 -2.85 10.36
CA ASP A 19 6.35 -2.23 9.83
C ASP A 19 6.29 -0.72 10.11
N ALA A 20 6.89 -0.26 11.21
CA ALA A 20 7.03 1.15 11.52
C ALA A 20 7.99 1.87 10.55
N ALA A 21 9.08 1.23 10.16
CA ALA A 21 10.03 1.77 9.17
C ALA A 21 9.42 1.77 7.76
N ALA A 22 8.68 0.72 7.38
CA ALA A 22 7.94 0.67 6.11
C ALA A 22 6.88 1.78 6.02
N ASN A 23 6.09 1.96 7.08
CA ASN A 23 5.13 3.07 7.15
C ASN A 23 5.82 4.43 7.00
N ASN A 24 7.01 4.61 7.60
CA ASN A 24 7.76 5.85 7.50
C ASN A 24 8.27 6.11 6.06
N ILE A 25 8.83 5.09 5.41
CA ILE A 25 9.30 5.13 4.02
C ILE A 25 8.14 5.46 3.08
N THR A 26 7.00 4.80 3.26
CA THR A 26 5.79 5.06 2.47
C THR A 26 5.29 6.49 2.57
N ARG A 27 5.31 7.07 3.78
CA ARG A 27 4.88 8.46 4.00
C ARG A 27 5.83 9.48 3.39
N HIS A 28 7.13 9.22 3.40
CA HIS A 28 8.14 10.19 2.98
C HIS A 28 8.59 10.04 1.53
N GLU A 29 8.65 8.82 0.99
CA GLU A 29 9.21 8.55 -0.33
C GLU A 29 8.15 8.38 -1.43
N CYS A 30 6.89 8.06 -1.07
CA CYS A 30 5.77 7.91 -2.03
C CYS A 30 4.65 8.94 -1.81
N HIS A 31 5.00 10.09 -1.22
CA HIS A 31 4.04 11.13 -0.85
C HIS A 31 3.21 11.64 -2.03
N ALA A 32 3.79 11.71 -3.24
CA ALA A 32 3.10 12.24 -4.42
C ALA A 32 1.99 11.30 -4.94
N GLU A 33 2.29 10.01 -5.13
CA GLU A 33 1.30 9.01 -5.56
C GLU A 33 0.26 8.74 -4.48
N LEU A 34 0.66 8.76 -3.20
CA LEU A 34 -0.25 8.62 -2.07
C LEU A 34 -1.21 9.82 -1.97
N ALA A 35 -0.71 11.04 -2.16
CA ALA A 35 -1.56 12.23 -2.24
C ALA A 35 -2.51 12.17 -3.44
N ALA A 36 -2.01 11.75 -4.61
CA ALA A 36 -2.84 11.59 -5.80
C ALA A 36 -3.97 10.54 -5.59
N PHE A 37 -3.69 9.47 -4.85
CA PHE A 37 -4.72 8.49 -4.48
C PHE A 37 -5.77 9.10 -3.55
N VAL A 38 -5.34 9.83 -2.50
CA VAL A 38 -6.27 10.54 -1.59
C VAL A 38 -7.15 11.54 -2.36
N ASP A 39 -6.56 12.30 -3.27
CA ASP A 39 -7.28 13.25 -4.11
C ASP A 39 -8.29 12.54 -5.03
N ALA A 40 -7.93 11.38 -5.59
CA ALA A 40 -8.81 10.61 -6.46
C ALA A 40 -10.06 10.05 -5.75
N LEU A 41 -9.98 9.81 -4.44
CA LEU A 41 -11.15 9.42 -3.65
C LEU A 41 -12.21 10.52 -3.63
N THR A 42 -11.81 11.77 -3.87
CA THR A 42 -12.69 12.95 -3.98
C THR A 42 -13.68 13.02 -2.81
N MET A 43 -13.18 12.78 -1.61
CA MET A 43 -13.95 12.85 -0.37
C MET A 43 -14.14 14.29 0.07
N GLN A 44 -15.34 14.61 0.57
CA GLN A 44 -15.63 15.92 1.15
C GLN A 44 -14.84 16.16 2.44
N ARG A 45 -14.58 15.10 3.21
CA ARG A 45 -13.67 15.15 4.36
C ARG A 45 -12.38 14.42 4.00
N PRO A 46 -11.21 15.03 4.23
CA PRO A 46 -9.95 14.36 3.97
C PRO A 46 -9.82 13.13 4.87
N VAL A 47 -9.52 11.98 4.28
CA VAL A 47 -9.21 10.76 5.04
C VAL A 47 -7.77 10.81 5.52
N PRO A 48 -7.52 10.42 6.78
CA PRO A 48 -6.16 10.30 7.28
C PRO A 48 -5.31 9.38 6.40
N VAL A 49 -4.10 9.83 6.06
CA VAL A 49 -3.14 9.07 5.24
C VAL A 49 -2.87 7.68 5.83
N GLU A 50 -2.95 7.52 7.16
CA GLU A 50 -2.80 6.22 7.81
C GLU A 50 -3.91 5.22 7.47
N LYS A 51 -5.16 5.68 7.34
CA LYS A 51 -6.27 4.80 6.94
C LYS A 51 -6.09 4.35 5.50
N VAL A 52 -5.64 5.26 4.64
CA VAL A 52 -5.34 5.00 3.23
C VAL A 52 -4.20 4.00 3.08
N ALA A 53 -3.11 4.19 3.81
CA ALA A 53 -1.96 3.28 3.78
C ALA A 53 -2.36 1.86 4.24
N LYS A 54 -3.18 1.74 5.29
CA LYS A 54 -3.71 0.44 5.75
C LYS A 54 -4.58 -0.25 4.71
N LEU A 55 -5.45 0.48 4.03
CA LEU A 55 -6.28 -0.07 2.95
C LEU A 55 -5.40 -0.64 1.83
N LEU A 56 -4.36 0.08 1.43
CA LEU A 56 -3.40 -0.36 0.41
C LEU A 56 -2.59 -1.57 0.88
N GLU A 57 -2.17 -1.59 2.15
CA GLU A 57 -1.47 -2.72 2.76
C GLU A 57 -2.33 -4.00 2.78
N HIS A 58 -3.60 -3.90 3.20
CA HIS A 58 -4.53 -5.04 3.20
C HIS A 58 -4.81 -5.54 1.78
N SER A 59 -5.02 -4.62 0.84
CA SER A 59 -5.24 -4.97 -0.57
C SER A 59 -4.07 -5.79 -1.16
N MET A 60 -2.85 -5.59 -0.67
CA MET A 60 -1.66 -6.33 -1.10
C MET A 60 -1.48 -7.66 -0.38
N LYS A 61 -1.62 -7.68 0.95
CA LYS A 61 -1.45 -8.91 1.75
C LYS A 61 -2.43 -10.00 1.32
N ASP A 62 -3.66 -9.62 1.02
CA ASP A 62 -4.72 -10.56 0.63
C ASP A 62 -4.69 -10.90 -0.88
N SER A 63 -3.68 -10.43 -1.63
CA SER A 63 -3.59 -10.57 -3.09
C SER A 63 -4.91 -10.21 -3.78
N MET A 64 -5.60 -9.19 -3.25
CA MET A 64 -6.88 -8.77 -3.80
C MET A 64 -6.62 -8.23 -5.19
N THR A 65 -7.08 -8.94 -6.22
CA THR A 65 -7.38 -8.28 -7.49
C THR A 65 -8.26 -7.09 -7.14
N ALA A 66 -7.81 -5.86 -7.40
CA ALA A 66 -8.48 -4.62 -7.04
C ALA A 66 -9.92 -4.64 -7.57
N SER A 67 -10.83 -5.20 -6.78
CA SER A 67 -12.23 -5.37 -7.07
C SER A 67 -12.97 -4.37 -6.21
N THR A 68 -13.93 -3.65 -6.80
CA THR A 68 -14.74 -2.68 -6.08
C THR A 68 -15.31 -3.26 -4.79
N SER A 69 -15.83 -4.49 -4.84
CA SER A 69 -16.50 -5.11 -3.69
C SER A 69 -15.54 -5.39 -2.54
N LEU A 70 -14.33 -5.87 -2.86
CA LEU A 70 -13.32 -6.19 -1.86
C LEU A 70 -12.76 -4.92 -1.20
N ILE A 71 -12.54 -3.87 -1.99
CA ILE A 71 -12.14 -2.56 -1.48
C ILE A 71 -13.25 -1.98 -0.59
N GLU A 72 -14.52 -2.09 -1.00
CA GLU A 72 -15.65 -1.62 -0.21
C GLU A 72 -15.77 -2.37 1.13
N ASP A 73 -15.65 -3.70 1.10
CA ASP A 73 -15.70 -4.52 2.30
C ASP A 73 -14.55 -4.17 3.25
N GLN A 74 -13.33 -3.97 2.72
CA GLN A 74 -12.19 -3.55 3.52
C GLN A 74 -12.37 -2.15 4.13
N MET A 75 -12.88 -1.18 3.36
CA MET A 75 -13.22 0.15 3.88
C MET A 75 -14.27 0.07 5.00
N ARG A 76 -15.23 -0.87 4.90
CA ARG A 76 -16.23 -1.12 5.94
C ARG A 76 -15.61 -1.71 7.20
N LEU A 77 -14.69 -2.67 7.05
CA LEU A 77 -13.94 -3.26 8.17
C LEU A 77 -13.05 -2.21 8.87
N ASP A 78 -12.46 -1.29 8.11
CA ASP A 78 -11.64 -0.20 8.62
C ASP A 78 -12.46 1.02 9.10
N HIS A 79 -13.79 0.87 9.18
CA HIS A 79 -14.74 1.89 9.66
C HIS A 79 -14.61 3.24 8.94
N TRP A 80 -14.59 3.24 7.62
CA TRP A 80 -14.59 4.47 6.81
C TRP A 80 -15.97 5.13 6.74
N ASP A 81 -17.04 4.39 7.07
CA ASP A 81 -18.42 4.86 7.10
C ASP A 81 -18.62 6.08 8.03
N VAL A 82 -17.82 6.18 9.10
CA VAL A 82 -17.87 7.30 10.06
C VAL A 82 -17.35 8.61 9.48
N ASP A 83 -16.49 8.53 8.47
CA ASP A 83 -15.83 9.69 7.85
C ASP A 83 -16.61 10.22 6.64
N LEU A 84 -17.62 9.49 6.19
CA LEU A 84 -18.46 9.87 5.05
C LEU A 84 -19.25 11.14 5.35
N ALA A 85 -19.25 12.05 4.37
CA ALA A 85 -20.21 13.14 4.34
C ALA A 85 -21.58 12.66 3.86
N ALA A 86 -22.60 13.49 4.08
CA ALA A 86 -23.95 13.18 3.63
C ALA A 86 -23.99 12.99 2.10
N GLY A 87 -24.48 11.84 1.66
CA GLY A 87 -24.56 11.48 0.24
C GLY A 87 -23.31 10.78 -0.33
N GLU A 88 -22.25 10.60 0.46
CA GLU A 88 -21.14 9.72 0.11
C GLU A 88 -21.45 8.27 0.51
N THR A 89 -20.95 7.31 -0.27
CA THR A 89 -21.11 5.88 0.02
C THR A 89 -19.79 5.16 -0.15
N LEU A 90 -19.58 4.09 0.63
CA LEU A 90 -18.40 3.26 0.51
C LEU A 90 -18.26 2.67 -0.90
N GLY A 91 -19.36 2.26 -1.54
CA GLY A 91 -19.32 1.75 -2.91
C GLY A 91 -18.83 2.78 -3.94
N ALA A 92 -19.25 4.05 -3.82
CA ALA A 92 -18.75 5.11 -4.71
C ALA A 92 -17.24 5.37 -4.48
N LEU A 93 -16.80 5.29 -3.23
CA LEU A 93 -15.40 5.45 -2.84
C LEU A 93 -14.53 4.30 -3.33
N ALA A 94 -14.98 3.07 -3.11
CA ALA A 94 -14.31 1.87 -3.58
C ALA A 94 -14.20 1.85 -5.10
N TYR A 95 -15.23 2.32 -5.81
CA TYR A 95 -15.18 2.47 -7.27
C TYR A 95 -14.09 3.45 -7.70
N ARG A 96 -14.01 4.63 -7.07
CA ARG A 96 -12.96 5.62 -7.36
C ARG A 96 -11.57 5.09 -7.03
N ALA A 97 -11.42 4.42 -5.89
CA ALA A 97 -10.17 3.80 -5.46
C ALA A 97 -9.70 2.76 -6.50
N GLN A 98 -10.58 1.86 -6.91
CA GLN A 98 -10.28 0.87 -7.93
C GLN A 98 -9.87 1.52 -9.25
N ARG A 99 -10.64 2.51 -9.73
CA ARG A 99 -10.34 3.22 -10.97
C ARG A 99 -8.99 3.92 -10.93
N PHE A 100 -8.57 4.44 -9.78
CA PHE A 100 -7.22 4.98 -9.61
C PHE A 100 -6.17 3.87 -9.65
N LEU A 101 -6.39 2.74 -8.98
CA LEU A 101 -5.43 1.63 -8.97
C LEU A 101 -5.19 1.03 -10.37
N GLU A 102 -6.13 1.19 -11.30
CA GLU A 102 -5.99 0.83 -12.72
C GLU A 102 -5.15 1.83 -13.54
N THR A 103 -4.82 3.01 -13.01
CA THR A 103 -4.01 4.03 -13.68
C THR A 103 -2.50 3.74 -13.56
N PRO A 104 -1.65 4.32 -14.42
CA PRO A 104 -0.19 4.24 -14.27
C PRO A 104 0.30 4.71 -12.90
N GLU A 105 -0.32 5.74 -12.32
CA GLU A 105 -0.05 6.26 -10.98
C GLU A 105 -0.40 5.21 -9.91
N GLY A 106 -1.57 4.59 -10.04
CA GLY A 106 -2.02 3.50 -9.18
C GLY A 106 -1.10 2.28 -9.22
N VAL A 107 -0.62 1.90 -10.41
CA VAL A 107 0.35 0.81 -10.57
C VAL A 107 1.70 1.16 -9.94
N ARG A 108 2.17 2.42 -10.05
CA ARG A 108 3.39 2.87 -9.37
C ARG A 108 3.25 2.85 -7.85
N LEU A 109 2.12 3.33 -7.34
CA LEU A 109 1.77 3.27 -5.92
C LEU A 109 1.76 1.82 -5.44
N TYR A 110 1.12 0.92 -6.20
CA TYR A 110 1.06 -0.50 -5.90
C TYR A 110 2.46 -1.13 -5.85
N ASN A 111 3.28 -0.88 -6.86
CA ASN A 111 4.64 -1.42 -6.92
C ASN A 111 5.54 -0.87 -5.80
N PHE A 112 5.35 0.39 -5.40
CA PHE A 112 6.11 0.99 -4.32
C PHE A 112 5.77 0.31 -2.98
N PHE A 113 4.49 0.21 -2.66
CA PHE A 113 4.05 -0.44 -1.42
C PHE A 113 4.44 -1.94 -1.43
N ALA A 114 4.24 -2.67 -2.52
CA ALA A 114 4.65 -4.08 -2.62
C ALA A 114 6.16 -4.24 -2.35
N LYS A 115 7.02 -3.40 -2.95
CA LYS A 115 8.47 -3.42 -2.69
C LYS A 115 8.85 -3.02 -1.27
N THR A 116 8.07 -2.15 -0.65
CA THR A 116 8.34 -1.65 0.71
C THR A 116 7.92 -2.66 1.77
N TYR A 117 6.76 -3.30 1.60
CA TYR A 117 6.24 -4.30 2.53
C TYR A 117 6.79 -5.72 2.29
N ALA A 118 7.25 -6.06 1.09
CA ALA A 118 8.06 -7.29 0.90
C ALA A 118 9.34 -7.28 1.74
N LYS A 119 9.88 -6.08 2.04
CA LYS A 119 11.03 -5.92 2.93
C LYS A 119 10.68 -6.06 4.41
N THR A 120 9.41 -6.00 4.80
CA THR A 120 8.99 -6.22 6.20
C THR A 120 8.75 -7.69 6.50
N THR A 121 8.23 -8.46 5.55
CA THR A 121 7.88 -9.87 5.74
C THR A 121 9.03 -10.83 5.43
N GLY A 122 10.04 -10.39 4.67
CA GLY A 122 11.08 -11.29 4.17
C GLY A 122 10.62 -12.21 3.05
N GLU A 123 9.36 -12.08 2.61
CA GLU A 123 8.83 -12.76 1.45
C GLU A 123 8.89 -11.81 0.26
N VAL A 124 9.82 -12.09 -0.64
CA VAL A 124 9.77 -11.55 -2.00
C VAL A 124 8.56 -12.21 -2.66
N TYR A 125 7.50 -11.43 -2.90
CA TYR A 125 6.44 -11.86 -3.81
C TYR A 125 7.05 -11.90 -5.22
N ASP A 126 7.37 -13.12 -5.67
CA ASP A 126 7.89 -13.46 -7.01
C ASP A 126 6.75 -13.48 -8.05
#